data_AF-A0A1B7MED5-F1
#
_entry.id   AF-A0A1B7MED5-F1
#
_cell.length_a   1.000
_cell.length_b   1.000
_cell.length_c   1.000
_cell.angle_alpha   90.00
_cell.angle_beta   90.00
_cell.angle_gamma   90.00
#
_symmetry.space_group_name_H-M   'P 1'
#
loop_
_entity.id
_entity.type
_entity.pdbx_description
1 polymer ?
#
loop_
_entity_poly.entity_id
_entity_poly.type
_entity_poly.pdbx_seq_one_letter_code
_entity_poly.pdbx_strand_id
1 'polypeptide(L)'
;DSEKRWVCFVNLAVERFEKWCLSIKSSDTVEQRLPPIDVTMVWHSYLLNPRQECFSSFPDTARISKLKHLTRFSDYFPTLLANPDLLTTDIPQHERVSAWERRTQTPYDPFASIATFTHKPINCPRCISRIPTAFIQSDGKGYAQSNFSIDCKCGHPITKEILGLHKLAENAVESKSPDTYFAGTLHTPRNIFDTKSGYVIKERLLTSNIFRPTKGSDPVAQILTNVQYDAARMRTALSNHTMRPRLLNKIMSAYMDDRVFSIDLVDVVLRQASFVKKMVDLGWTEPGYFTSEVDVVALQHCVARYHAFLNLMAESPASSFIPTLDIDLAWHTHQLMASRYQSDCLSLVGRYVDHDDKVEEDQIMTSLDFTCRAWNDRYHVPYIHYGSPLPGDTIGQKPK
;
A
#
# COMPACT_ATOMS: atom_id res chain seq x y z
N ASP A 1 -15.35 22.12 3.63
CA ASP A 1 -14.34 21.25 3.00
C ASP A 1 -14.62 19.80 3.40
N SER A 2 -15.01 18.98 2.43
CA SER A 2 -15.33 17.56 2.57
C SER A 2 -14.11 16.69 2.32
N GLU A 3 -13.29 17.03 1.32
CA GLU A 3 -12.08 16.29 0.94
C GLU A 3 -11.06 16.26 2.07
N LYS A 4 -10.80 17.41 2.72
CA LYS A 4 -9.89 17.45 3.88
C LYS A 4 -10.42 16.62 5.07
N ARG A 5 -11.74 16.48 5.22
CA ARG A 5 -12.35 15.59 6.22
C ARG A 5 -12.15 14.11 5.85
N TRP A 6 -12.28 13.77 4.56
CA TRP A 6 -12.01 12.43 4.06
C TRP A 6 -10.54 12.02 4.23
N VAL A 7 -9.59 12.89 3.88
CA VAL A 7 -8.16 12.63 4.10
C VAL A 7 -7.83 12.45 5.59
N CYS A 8 -8.49 13.20 6.48
CA CYS A 8 -8.36 13.00 7.93
C CYS A 8 -8.95 11.65 8.39
N PHE A 9 -10.12 11.26 7.88
CA PHE A 9 -10.75 9.96 8.14
C PHE A 9 -9.85 8.80 7.70
N VAL A 10 -9.31 8.85 6.47
CA VAL A 10 -8.39 7.83 5.94
C VAL A 10 -7.12 7.73 6.79
N ASN A 11 -6.54 8.85 7.23
CA ASN A 11 -5.40 8.81 8.17
C ASN A 11 -5.75 8.08 9.47
N LEU A 12 -6.93 8.31 10.05
CA LEU A 12 -7.38 7.63 11.28
C LEU A 12 -7.66 6.14 11.05
N ALA A 13 -8.22 5.77 9.90
CA ALA A 13 -8.42 4.38 9.51
C ALA A 13 -7.08 3.63 9.36
N VAL A 14 -6.07 4.27 8.75
CA VAL A 14 -4.71 3.71 8.60
C VAL A 14 -4.04 3.47 9.96
N GLU A 15 -4.23 4.36 10.92
CA GLU A 15 -3.73 4.18 12.30
C GLU A 15 -4.46 3.04 13.05
N ARG A 16 -5.75 2.84 12.78
CA ARG A 16 -6.52 1.71 13.32
C ARG A 16 -6.14 0.38 12.64
N PHE A 17 -5.75 0.41 11.36
CA PHE A 17 -5.16 -0.72 10.65
C PHE A 17 -3.78 -1.10 11.22
N GLU A 18 -2.89 -0.12 11.47
CA GLU A 18 -1.62 -0.36 12.16
C GLU A 18 -1.84 -1.00 13.53
N LYS A 19 -2.74 -0.44 14.36
CA LYS A 19 -3.15 -1.02 15.65
C LYS A 19 -3.66 -2.45 15.52
N TRP A 20 -4.48 -2.76 14.52
CA TRP A 20 -5.03 -4.09 14.29
C TRP A 20 -3.93 -5.10 13.94
N CYS A 21 -3.12 -4.80 12.92
CA CYS A 21 -2.02 -5.64 12.45
C CYS A 21 -0.98 -5.93 13.53
N LEU A 22 -0.70 -4.97 14.41
CA LEU A 22 0.20 -5.15 15.56
C LEU A 22 -0.43 -5.92 16.74
N SER A 23 -1.74 -6.21 16.70
CA SER A 23 -2.48 -6.84 17.80
C SER A 23 -2.96 -8.28 17.53
N ILE A 24 -3.01 -8.71 16.26
CA ILE A 24 -3.35 -10.07 15.85
C ILE A 24 -2.21 -11.06 16.13
N LYS A 25 -2.55 -12.32 16.41
CA LYS A 25 -1.60 -13.36 16.82
C LYS A 25 -1.82 -14.65 16.01
N SER A 26 -0.79 -15.50 15.93
CA SER A 26 -0.89 -16.82 15.27
C SER A 26 -2.02 -17.70 15.82
N SER A 27 -2.33 -17.58 17.12
CA SER A 27 -3.35 -18.36 17.83
C SER A 27 -4.78 -17.84 17.68
N ASP A 28 -5.03 -16.79 16.90
CA ASP A 28 -6.38 -16.23 16.74
C ASP A 28 -7.23 -16.98 15.71
N THR A 29 -8.55 -16.96 15.88
CA THR A 29 -9.54 -17.33 14.86
C THR A 29 -9.83 -16.09 14.02
N VAL A 30 -9.78 -16.19 12.68
CA VAL A 30 -9.82 -15.04 11.77
C VAL A 30 -11.17 -14.32 11.86
N GLU A 31 -12.25 -15.09 11.82
CA GLU A 31 -13.65 -14.70 11.86
C GLU A 31 -14.02 -13.90 13.14
N GLN A 32 -13.38 -14.27 14.27
CA GLN A 32 -13.51 -13.60 15.57
C GLN A 32 -12.61 -12.36 15.72
N ARG A 33 -11.79 -12.02 14.72
CA ARG A 33 -10.81 -10.92 14.74
C ARG A 33 -10.84 -10.04 13.50
N LEU A 34 -11.81 -10.22 12.60
CA LEU A 34 -12.00 -9.32 11.46
C LEU A 34 -12.16 -7.87 11.95
N PRO A 35 -11.63 -6.90 11.19
CA PRO A 35 -11.64 -5.49 11.58
C PRO A 35 -12.96 -4.78 11.22
N PRO A 36 -13.20 -3.55 11.73
CA PRO A 36 -14.30 -2.70 11.29
C PRO A 36 -14.10 -2.19 9.85
N ILE A 37 -15.18 -1.70 9.23
CA ILE A 37 -15.27 -1.42 7.78
C ILE A 37 -14.24 -0.41 7.25
N ASP A 38 -13.87 0.62 8.02
CA ASP A 38 -12.84 1.59 7.63
C ASP A 38 -11.43 0.98 7.59
N VAL A 39 -11.17 0.03 8.51
CA VAL A 39 -9.91 -0.72 8.57
C VAL A 39 -9.90 -1.82 7.51
N THR A 40 -11.05 -2.42 7.21
CA THR A 40 -11.26 -3.29 6.05
C THR A 40 -10.99 -2.56 4.74
N MET A 41 -11.43 -1.30 4.59
CA MET A 41 -11.14 -0.47 3.41
C MET A 41 -9.62 -0.27 3.25
N VAL A 42 -8.90 0.06 4.32
CA VAL A 42 -7.42 0.16 4.27
C VAL A 42 -6.79 -1.19 3.89
N TRP A 43 -7.25 -2.28 4.50
CA TRP A 43 -6.73 -3.63 4.25
C TRP A 43 -6.97 -4.09 2.80
N HIS A 44 -8.17 -3.87 2.27
CA HIS A 44 -8.51 -4.10 0.86
C HIS A 44 -7.56 -3.33 -0.05
N SER A 45 -7.44 -2.01 0.13
CA SER A 45 -6.59 -1.17 -0.71
C SER A 45 -5.10 -1.54 -0.60
N TYR A 46 -4.65 -1.99 0.58
CA TYR A 46 -3.29 -2.49 0.82
C TYR A 46 -2.99 -3.74 -0.03
N LEU A 47 -3.91 -4.72 -0.08
CA LEU A 47 -3.76 -5.95 -0.86
C LEU A 47 -3.61 -5.71 -2.38
N LEU A 48 -4.07 -4.56 -2.89
CA LEU A 48 -4.04 -4.21 -4.32
C LEU A 48 -2.68 -3.67 -4.82
N ASN A 49 -1.58 -3.77 -4.05
CA ASN A 49 -0.28 -3.17 -4.40
C ASN A 49 0.86 -4.21 -4.62
N PRO A 50 0.73 -5.15 -5.59
CA PRO A 50 1.43 -6.43 -5.56
C PRO A 50 2.96 -6.44 -5.60
N ARG A 51 3.74 -5.51 -6.19
CA ARG A 51 5.23 -5.54 -5.97
C ARG A 51 5.67 -4.90 -4.65
N GLN A 52 4.80 -4.19 -3.94
CA GLN A 52 5.05 -3.86 -2.53
C GLN A 52 4.59 -5.02 -1.64
N GLU A 53 3.57 -5.77 -2.12
CA GLU A 53 2.80 -6.79 -1.39
C GLU A 53 2.68 -8.13 -2.17
N CYS A 54 3.80 -8.81 -2.52
CA CYS A 54 3.78 -9.98 -3.44
C CYS A 54 3.76 -11.35 -2.74
N PHE A 55 2.58 -11.94 -2.51
CA PHE A 55 2.42 -13.08 -1.59
C PHE A 55 2.25 -14.42 -2.26
N SER A 56 2.99 -15.45 -1.85
CA SER A 56 2.86 -16.15 -0.57
C SER A 56 3.98 -15.94 0.47
N SER A 57 4.97 -15.09 0.18
CA SER A 57 6.02 -14.68 1.14
C SER A 57 6.40 -13.23 0.88
N PHE A 58 5.41 -12.41 1.17
CA PHE A 58 5.21 -11.04 0.76
C PHE A 58 6.12 -10.06 1.48
N PRO A 59 6.66 -9.04 0.77
CA PRO A 59 7.75 -8.24 1.26
C PRO A 59 7.52 -7.76 2.68
N ASP A 60 6.41 -7.09 3.01
CA ASP A 60 6.32 -6.48 4.33
C ASP A 60 5.95 -7.41 5.50
N THR A 61 5.25 -8.53 5.33
CA THR A 61 5.04 -9.46 6.46
C THR A 61 6.12 -10.54 6.57
N ALA A 62 6.85 -10.80 5.48
CA ALA A 62 8.05 -11.64 5.49
C ALA A 62 9.33 -10.84 5.83
N ARG A 63 9.33 -9.51 5.70
CA ARG A 63 10.39 -8.57 6.09
C ARG A 63 10.16 -7.98 7.48
N ILE A 64 8.97 -7.43 7.76
CA ILE A 64 8.65 -6.83 9.06
C ILE A 64 8.06 -7.93 9.95
N SER A 65 8.84 -8.40 10.92
CA SER A 65 8.45 -9.53 11.80
C SER A 65 7.21 -9.25 12.65
N LYS A 66 6.84 -7.97 12.80
CA LYS A 66 5.61 -7.50 13.45
C LYS A 66 4.35 -7.82 12.64
N LEU A 67 4.41 -7.79 11.30
CA LEU A 67 3.24 -7.94 10.43
C LEU A 67 2.95 -9.40 10.04
N LYS A 68 3.88 -10.34 10.27
CA LYS A 68 3.81 -11.77 9.88
C LYS A 68 2.49 -12.52 10.16
N HIS A 69 1.66 -12.03 11.07
CA HIS A 69 0.38 -12.64 11.43
C HIS A 69 -0.76 -12.25 10.49
N LEU A 70 -0.65 -11.11 9.79
CA LEU A 70 -1.62 -10.65 8.79
C LEU A 70 -1.73 -11.63 7.61
N THR A 71 -0.66 -12.36 7.29
CA THR A 71 -0.61 -13.39 6.24
C THR A 71 -1.81 -14.32 6.26
N ARG A 72 -2.12 -14.90 7.43
CA ARG A 72 -3.22 -15.85 7.61
C ARG A 72 -4.61 -15.21 7.46
N PHE A 73 -4.74 -13.91 7.73
CA PHE A 73 -5.99 -13.18 7.50
C PHE A 73 -6.19 -12.92 6.00
N SER A 74 -5.11 -12.57 5.30
CA SER A 74 -5.15 -12.25 3.87
C SER A 74 -5.28 -13.51 2.99
N ASP A 75 -4.68 -14.65 3.39
CA ASP A 75 -4.98 -15.95 2.75
C ASP A 75 -6.45 -16.39 2.94
N TYR A 76 -7.15 -15.84 3.93
CA TYR A 76 -8.58 -16.05 4.17
C TYR A 76 -9.46 -15.05 3.40
N PHE A 77 -8.90 -13.99 2.81
CA PHE A 77 -9.65 -12.94 2.11
C PHE A 77 -10.56 -13.47 0.98
N PRO A 78 -10.21 -14.52 0.21
CA PRO A 78 -11.15 -15.14 -0.75
C PRO A 78 -12.44 -15.67 -0.12
N THR A 79 -12.40 -16.15 1.13
CA THR A 79 -13.60 -16.57 1.88
C THR A 79 -14.49 -15.37 2.23
N LEU A 80 -13.87 -14.21 2.47
CA LEU A 80 -14.55 -12.94 2.73
C LEU A 80 -15.16 -12.34 1.46
N LEU A 81 -14.51 -12.49 0.30
CA LEU A 81 -15.11 -12.14 -1.01
C LEU A 81 -16.37 -12.96 -1.30
N ALA A 82 -16.40 -14.23 -0.92
CA ALA A 82 -17.58 -15.08 -1.05
C ALA A 82 -18.67 -14.80 0.00
N ASN A 83 -18.36 -14.06 1.08
CA ASN A 83 -19.25 -13.78 2.21
C ASN A 83 -19.01 -12.35 2.75
N PRO A 84 -19.28 -11.29 1.96
CA PRO A 84 -18.87 -9.92 2.29
C PRO A 84 -19.49 -9.41 3.60
N ASP A 85 -20.68 -9.88 3.96
CA ASP A 85 -21.39 -9.60 5.22
C ASP A 85 -20.53 -9.85 6.48
N LEU A 86 -19.55 -10.76 6.40
CA LEU A 86 -18.59 -10.99 7.50
C LEU A 86 -17.75 -9.75 7.84
N LEU A 87 -17.61 -8.81 6.90
CA LEU A 87 -16.88 -7.54 7.02
C LEU A 87 -17.81 -6.32 7.02
N THR A 88 -18.95 -6.37 6.31
CA THR A 88 -19.84 -5.21 6.08
C THR A 88 -21.03 -5.13 7.03
N THR A 89 -21.31 -6.14 7.87
CA THR A 89 -22.47 -6.13 8.77
C THR A 89 -22.42 -5.01 9.82
N ASP A 90 -23.55 -4.29 9.95
CA ASP A 90 -23.78 -3.30 11.02
C ASP A 90 -23.86 -3.92 12.43
N ILE A 91 -24.04 -5.24 12.53
CA ILE A 91 -24.21 -5.96 13.80
C ILE A 91 -23.09 -7.01 13.97
N PRO A 92 -21.83 -6.56 14.15
CA PRO A 92 -20.70 -7.47 14.38
C PRO A 92 -20.85 -8.23 15.70
N GLN A 93 -20.40 -9.49 15.71
CA GLN A 93 -20.47 -10.35 16.89
C GLN A 93 -19.80 -9.73 18.13
N HIS A 94 -20.46 -9.79 19.28
CA HIS A 94 -20.00 -9.13 20.52
C HIS A 94 -18.57 -9.53 20.94
N GLU A 95 -18.17 -10.79 20.68
CA GLU A 95 -16.79 -11.25 20.92
C GLU A 95 -15.75 -10.51 20.08
N ARG A 96 -16.08 -10.16 18.82
CA ARG A 96 -15.20 -9.45 17.88
C ARG A 96 -14.99 -8.01 18.35
N VAL A 97 -16.07 -7.31 18.69
CA VAL A 97 -16.07 -5.97 19.28
C VAL A 97 -15.26 -5.97 20.59
N SER A 98 -15.62 -6.84 21.54
CA SER A 98 -14.94 -7.00 22.82
C SER A 98 -13.45 -7.36 22.71
N ALA A 99 -13.05 -8.09 21.67
CA ALA A 99 -11.65 -8.44 21.43
C ALA A 99 -10.87 -7.31 20.76
N TRP A 100 -11.50 -6.56 19.84
CA TRP A 100 -10.93 -5.37 19.22
C TRP A 100 -10.61 -4.31 20.27
N GLU A 101 -11.61 -3.87 21.05
CA GLU A 101 -11.48 -2.73 21.95
C GLU A 101 -10.42 -2.98 23.03
N ARG A 102 -10.41 -4.19 23.59
CA ARG A 102 -9.40 -4.68 24.55
C ARG A 102 -7.98 -4.68 24.00
N ARG A 103 -7.79 -4.88 22.69
CA ARG A 103 -6.48 -5.00 22.03
C ARG A 103 -5.98 -3.69 21.42
N THR A 104 -6.84 -2.98 20.70
CA THR A 104 -6.49 -1.72 20.01
C THR A 104 -6.56 -0.51 20.93
N GLN A 105 -7.29 -0.62 22.06
CA GLN A 105 -7.63 0.48 22.96
C GLN A 105 -8.33 1.63 22.21
N THR A 106 -9.22 1.26 21.28
CA THR A 106 -10.11 2.15 20.52
C THR A 106 -11.47 1.45 20.31
N PRO A 107 -12.60 2.17 20.28
CA PRO A 107 -13.91 1.62 19.92
C PRO A 107 -13.89 0.81 18.61
N TYR A 108 -14.81 -0.13 18.42
CA TYR A 108 -14.95 -0.86 17.14
C TYR A 108 -15.59 0.01 16.04
N ASP A 109 -16.64 0.78 16.35
CA ASP A 109 -17.23 1.76 15.41
C ASP A 109 -16.19 2.84 15.02
N PRO A 110 -15.96 3.10 13.72
CA PRO A 110 -15.11 4.21 13.27
C PRO A 110 -15.54 5.57 13.84
N PHE A 111 -16.83 5.89 13.93
CA PHE A 111 -17.28 7.23 14.32
C PHE A 111 -17.07 7.51 15.82
N ALA A 112 -17.43 6.57 16.69
CA ALA A 112 -17.07 6.59 18.11
C ALA A 112 -15.55 6.55 18.32
N SER A 113 -14.81 5.85 17.46
CA SER A 113 -13.34 5.86 17.50
C SER A 113 -12.77 7.23 17.14
N ILE A 114 -13.27 7.93 16.12
CA ILE A 114 -12.80 9.27 15.72
C ILE A 114 -13.07 10.30 16.83
N ALA A 115 -14.18 10.17 17.57
CA ALA A 115 -14.51 11.04 18.70
C ALA A 115 -13.55 10.90 19.90
N THR A 116 -12.82 9.80 20.02
CA THR A 116 -11.97 9.47 21.19
C THR A 116 -10.49 9.37 20.86
N PHE A 117 -10.13 8.76 19.73
CA PHE A 117 -8.76 8.58 19.24
C PHE A 117 -8.23 9.85 18.56
N THR A 118 -8.03 10.89 19.37
CA THR A 118 -7.66 12.25 18.92
C THR A 118 -6.15 12.49 18.76
N HIS A 119 -5.30 11.58 19.28
CA HIS A 119 -3.85 11.75 19.33
C HIS A 119 -3.05 10.47 19.00
N LYS A 120 -1.94 10.60 18.25
CA LYS A 120 -0.88 9.59 18.10
C LYS A 120 0.33 9.95 18.97
N PRO A 121 0.95 9.00 19.69
CA PRO A 121 2.25 9.24 20.31
C PRO A 121 3.39 8.94 19.31
N ILE A 122 4.10 9.97 18.85
CA ILE A 122 5.32 9.85 18.03
C ILE A 122 6.57 9.89 18.91
N ASN A 123 7.73 9.45 18.41
CA ASN A 123 9.03 9.60 19.07
C ASN A 123 9.86 10.68 18.35
N CYS A 124 10.55 11.55 19.09
CA CYS A 124 11.42 12.56 18.49
C CYS A 124 12.69 11.95 17.87
N PRO A 125 12.95 12.14 16.56
CA PRO A 125 14.13 11.58 15.88
C PRO A 125 15.51 12.00 16.42
N ARG A 126 15.57 13.07 17.23
CA ARG A 126 16.82 13.60 17.80
C ARG A 126 17.05 13.22 19.27
N CYS A 127 16.01 13.00 20.05
CA CYS A 127 16.12 12.78 21.51
C CYS A 127 15.22 11.67 22.06
N ILE A 128 14.59 10.88 21.17
CA ILE A 128 13.77 9.67 21.45
C ILE A 128 12.54 9.94 22.35
N SER A 129 12.35 11.18 22.79
CA SER A 129 11.27 11.61 23.68
C SER A 129 9.92 11.43 22.99
N ARG A 130 8.98 10.77 23.69
CA ARG A 130 7.65 10.46 23.21
C ARG A 130 6.73 11.68 23.31
N ILE A 131 6.11 12.08 22.20
CA ILE A 131 5.29 13.29 22.07
C ILE A 131 3.85 12.90 21.73
N PRO A 132 2.86 13.12 22.61
CA PRO A 132 1.45 13.07 22.25
C PRO A 132 1.16 14.16 21.20
N THR A 133 0.74 13.73 20.02
CA THR A 133 0.57 14.58 18.83
C THR A 133 -0.88 14.48 18.36
N ALA A 134 -1.57 15.61 18.26
CA ALA A 134 -2.96 15.64 17.82
C ALA A 134 -3.06 15.28 16.32
N PHE A 135 -4.11 14.54 15.93
CA PHE A 135 -4.35 14.25 14.52
C PHE A 135 -4.78 15.48 13.73
N ILE A 136 -5.56 16.38 14.34
CA ILE A 136 -6.07 17.59 13.71
C ILE A 136 -5.82 18.76 14.67
N GLN A 137 -5.26 19.85 14.14
CA GLN A 137 -5.05 21.11 14.84
C GLN A 137 -5.63 22.28 14.03
N SER A 138 -5.96 23.37 14.73
CA SER A 138 -6.56 24.58 14.16
C SER A 138 -5.60 25.39 13.28
N ASP A 139 -4.30 25.21 13.43
CA ASP A 139 -3.23 25.81 12.63
C ASP A 139 -2.87 25.00 11.36
N GLY A 140 -3.50 23.84 11.16
CA GLY A 140 -3.22 22.95 10.03
C GLY A 140 -2.04 22.00 10.22
N LYS A 141 -1.41 21.96 11.41
CA LYS A 141 -0.17 21.20 11.66
C LYS A 141 -0.33 19.82 12.32
N GLY A 142 -1.56 19.35 12.54
CA GLY A 142 -1.83 18.03 13.12
C GLY A 142 -1.40 16.87 12.21
N TYR A 143 -1.18 15.68 12.78
CA TYR A 143 -0.57 14.53 12.11
C TYR A 143 -1.35 14.00 10.87
N ALA A 144 -2.67 14.19 10.83
CA ALA A 144 -3.52 13.81 9.69
C ALA A 144 -3.63 14.91 8.61
N GLN A 145 -3.00 16.08 8.81
CA GLN A 145 -3.06 17.23 7.91
C GLN A 145 -1.80 17.31 7.03
N SER A 146 -1.91 17.96 5.86
CA SER A 146 -0.83 18.03 4.86
C SER A 146 0.44 18.72 5.38
N ASN A 147 0.28 19.69 6.28
CA ASN A 147 1.35 20.57 6.74
C ASN A 147 1.88 20.12 8.12
N PHE A 148 1.85 18.81 8.41
CA PHE A 148 2.26 18.26 9.71
C PHE A 148 3.67 18.73 10.11
N SER A 149 3.73 19.43 11.25
CA SER A 149 4.96 20.04 11.77
C SER A 149 4.81 20.24 13.28
N ILE A 150 5.64 19.59 14.09
CA ILE A 150 5.63 19.74 15.55
C ILE A 150 7.05 19.88 16.11
N ASP A 151 7.26 20.87 16.97
CA ASP A 151 8.55 21.12 17.60
C ASP A 151 8.70 20.29 18.89
N CYS A 152 9.78 19.52 18.97
CA CYS A 152 10.14 18.83 20.21
C CYS A 152 10.73 19.81 21.24
N LYS A 153 10.57 19.48 22.53
CA LYS A 153 11.24 20.17 23.66
C LYS A 153 12.76 20.26 23.55
N CYS A 154 13.41 19.47 22.68
CA CYS A 154 14.84 19.57 22.37
C CYS A 154 15.19 20.60 21.26
N GLY A 155 14.22 21.40 20.81
CA GLY A 155 14.40 22.40 19.74
C GLY A 155 14.64 21.76 18.36
N HIS A 156 13.98 20.63 18.09
CA HIS A 156 14.05 19.95 16.79
C HIS A 156 12.64 19.88 16.18
N PRO A 157 12.43 20.42 14.95
CA PRO A 157 11.16 20.28 14.24
C PRO A 157 11.00 18.85 13.74
N ILE A 158 9.77 18.35 13.75
CA ILE A 158 9.42 17.00 13.29
C ILE A 158 8.35 17.12 12.20
N THR A 159 8.61 16.47 11.07
CA THR A 159 7.68 16.30 9.93
C THR A 159 7.58 14.82 9.57
N LYS A 160 6.66 14.42 8.68
CA LYS A 160 6.55 13.02 8.23
C LYS A 160 7.83 12.53 7.55
N GLU A 161 8.45 13.39 6.72
CA GLU A 161 9.72 13.11 6.06
C GLU A 161 10.86 12.80 7.05
N ILE A 162 10.97 13.56 8.15
CA ILE A 162 12.01 13.31 9.18
C ILE A 162 11.69 12.03 9.98
N LEU A 163 10.41 11.73 10.22
CA LEU A 163 9.97 10.47 10.85
C LEU A 163 10.27 9.25 9.96
N GLY A 164 10.00 9.35 8.65
CA GLY A 164 10.37 8.34 7.67
C GLY A 164 11.88 8.16 7.56
N LEU A 165 12.64 9.26 7.59
CA LEU A 165 14.11 9.23 7.60
C LEU A 165 14.67 8.53 8.87
N HIS A 166 14.01 8.68 10.03
CA HIS A 166 14.33 7.92 11.25
C HIS A 166 14.07 6.42 11.06
N LYS A 167 12.88 6.04 10.55
CA LYS A 167 12.52 4.66 10.22
C LYS A 167 13.51 4.01 9.23
N LEU A 168 14.02 4.77 8.25
CA LEU A 168 15.07 4.31 7.33
C LEU A 168 16.41 4.08 8.06
N ALA A 169 16.80 4.98 8.96
CA ALA A 169 18.03 4.85 9.75
C ALA A 169 17.95 3.67 10.73
N GLU A 170 16.80 3.44 11.39
CA GLU A 170 16.53 2.24 12.19
C GLU A 170 16.66 0.95 11.36
N ASN A 171 16.07 0.92 10.16
CA ASN A 171 16.16 -0.24 9.25
C ASN A 171 17.60 -0.48 8.75
N ALA A 172 18.40 0.57 8.60
CA ALA A 172 19.80 0.45 8.20
C ALA A 172 20.65 -0.26 9.27
N VAL A 173 20.40 0.03 10.54
CA VAL A 173 21.19 -0.50 11.68
C VAL A 173 20.66 -1.82 12.24
N GLU A 174 19.40 -2.19 11.99
CA GLU A 174 18.90 -3.53 12.33
C GLU A 174 19.72 -4.61 11.62
N SER A 175 20.04 -5.67 12.35
CA SER A 175 20.92 -6.77 11.92
C SER A 175 20.18 -8.10 11.82
N LYS A 176 19.03 -8.25 12.48
CA LYS A 176 18.27 -9.49 12.55
C LYS A 176 17.44 -9.70 11.30
N SER A 177 17.47 -10.92 10.77
CA SER A 177 16.48 -11.37 9.80
C SER A 177 15.13 -11.58 10.53
N PRO A 178 13.99 -11.13 9.98
CA PRO A 178 13.86 -10.54 8.64
C PRO A 178 13.95 -9.01 8.57
N ASP A 179 13.79 -8.29 9.69
CA ASP A 179 13.62 -6.82 9.71
C ASP A 179 14.81 -6.03 9.13
N THR A 180 16.00 -6.63 9.09
CA THR A 180 17.23 -6.06 8.51
C THR A 180 17.11 -5.59 7.06
N TYR A 181 16.30 -6.23 6.21
CA TYR A 181 16.28 -5.88 4.78
C TYR A 181 15.51 -4.57 4.54
N PHE A 182 16.04 -3.72 3.64
CA PHE A 182 15.34 -2.52 3.20
C PHE A 182 14.13 -2.87 2.31
N ALA A 183 13.10 -2.03 2.37
CA ALA A 183 11.91 -2.13 1.54
C ALA A 183 12.25 -2.27 0.05
N GLY A 184 11.53 -3.15 -0.65
CA GLY A 184 11.69 -3.38 -2.09
C GLY A 184 12.98 -4.10 -2.53
N THR A 185 13.94 -4.40 -1.65
CA THR A 185 15.22 -5.03 -2.04
C THR A 185 15.18 -6.56 -2.15
N LEU A 186 14.16 -7.20 -1.57
CA LEU A 186 13.95 -8.66 -1.61
C LEU A 186 13.30 -9.16 -2.90
N HIS A 187 12.65 -8.29 -3.68
CA HIS A 187 11.81 -8.70 -4.81
C HIS A 187 12.55 -8.62 -6.16
N THR A 188 12.62 -9.75 -6.86
CA THR A 188 13.05 -9.88 -8.26
C THR A 188 11.88 -10.35 -9.14
N PRO A 189 11.93 -10.25 -10.48
CA PRO A 189 10.81 -10.67 -11.33
C PRO A 189 10.39 -12.15 -11.22
N ARG A 190 11.23 -13.03 -10.66
CA ARG A 190 10.95 -14.48 -10.50
C ARG A 190 11.11 -15.02 -9.08
N ASN A 191 11.74 -14.29 -8.16
CA ASN A 191 11.77 -14.60 -6.72
C ASN A 191 11.30 -13.38 -5.90
N ILE A 192 10.22 -13.54 -5.13
CA ILE A 192 9.66 -12.51 -4.24
C ILE A 192 10.50 -12.25 -2.98
N PHE A 193 11.31 -13.23 -2.56
CA PHE A 193 12.02 -13.24 -1.28
C PHE A 193 13.50 -13.63 -1.48
N ASP A 194 14.20 -12.88 -2.33
CA ASP A 194 15.63 -13.01 -2.56
C ASP A 194 16.44 -12.31 -1.46
N THR A 195 16.57 -12.99 -0.32
CA THR A 195 17.39 -12.56 0.82
C THR A 195 18.86 -12.37 0.47
N LYS A 196 19.37 -13.05 -0.56
CA LYS A 196 20.76 -12.89 -1.04
C LYS A 196 20.93 -11.57 -1.78
N SER A 197 20.02 -11.24 -2.70
CA SER A 197 20.00 -9.92 -3.34
C SER A 197 19.74 -8.80 -2.33
N GLY A 198 18.78 -8.98 -1.41
CA GLY A 198 18.50 -8.02 -0.34
C GLY A 198 19.74 -7.73 0.54
N TYR A 199 20.49 -8.77 0.94
CA TYR A 199 21.74 -8.62 1.67
C TYR A 199 22.80 -7.85 0.86
N VAL A 200 23.06 -8.25 -0.39
CA VAL A 200 24.06 -7.59 -1.27
C VAL A 200 23.71 -6.12 -1.54
N ILE A 201 22.41 -5.78 -1.64
CA ILE A 201 21.96 -4.39 -1.78
C ILE A 201 22.20 -3.63 -0.47
N LYS A 202 21.85 -4.19 0.70
CA LYS A 202 22.07 -3.54 2.00
C LYS A 202 23.56 -3.28 2.26
N GLU A 203 24.43 -4.28 2.10
CA GLU A 203 25.88 -4.12 2.28
C GLU A 203 26.44 -3.01 1.38
N ARG A 204 26.01 -2.95 0.11
CA ARG A 204 26.42 -1.89 -0.81
C ARG A 204 26.01 -0.50 -0.32
N LEU A 205 24.77 -0.34 0.16
CA LEU A 205 24.29 0.92 0.69
C LEU A 205 25.06 1.34 1.95
N LEU A 206 25.34 0.39 2.85
CA LEU A 206 26.10 0.62 4.09
C LEU A 206 27.58 0.99 3.86
N THR A 207 28.14 0.79 2.66
CA THR A 207 29.48 1.33 2.33
C THR A 207 29.53 2.87 2.31
N SER A 208 28.36 3.53 2.20
CA SER A 208 28.28 5.00 2.18
C SER A 208 28.77 5.64 3.48
N ASN A 209 29.48 6.75 3.35
CA ASN A 209 30.10 7.45 4.49
C ASN A 209 29.08 7.84 5.58
N ILE A 210 27.81 8.02 5.23
CA ILE A 210 26.73 8.36 6.17
C ILE A 210 26.37 7.22 7.14
N PHE A 211 26.70 5.96 6.83
CA PHE A 211 26.43 4.79 7.67
C PHE A 211 27.65 4.28 8.43
N ARG A 212 28.84 4.87 8.22
CA ARG A 212 30.08 4.41 8.87
C ARG A 212 30.01 4.65 10.39
N PRO A 213 30.00 3.61 11.24
CA PRO A 213 29.76 3.79 12.67
C PRO A 213 30.94 4.48 13.36
N THR A 214 30.66 5.55 14.11
CA THR A 214 31.63 6.11 15.06
C THR A 214 31.53 5.41 16.42
N LYS A 215 32.69 5.14 17.05
CA LYS A 215 32.73 4.48 18.36
C LYS A 215 32.08 5.38 19.43
N GLY A 216 31.10 4.84 20.16
CA GLY A 216 30.46 5.51 21.29
C GLY A 216 29.28 6.43 20.96
N SER A 217 28.90 6.57 19.68
CA SER A 217 27.66 7.24 19.28
C SER A 217 26.52 6.23 19.10
N ASP A 218 25.28 6.65 19.33
CA ASP A 218 24.11 5.92 18.84
C ASP A 218 24.11 5.89 17.30
N PRO A 219 24.04 4.72 16.64
CA PRO A 219 24.09 4.63 15.18
C PRO A 219 22.95 5.37 14.46
N VAL A 220 21.72 5.37 15.00
CA VAL A 220 20.57 6.01 14.35
C VAL A 220 20.73 7.53 14.35
N ALA A 221 20.99 8.11 15.53
CA ALA A 221 21.26 9.54 15.69
C ALA A 221 22.51 9.99 14.89
N GLN A 222 23.52 9.12 14.75
CA GLN A 222 24.69 9.41 13.90
C GLN A 222 24.30 9.50 12.41
N ILE A 223 23.55 8.54 11.87
CA ILE A 223 23.07 8.55 10.48
C ILE A 223 22.26 9.81 10.19
N LEU A 224 21.30 10.14 11.07
CA LEU A 224 20.44 11.31 10.94
C LEU A 224 21.24 12.62 10.99
N THR A 225 22.25 12.70 11.85
CA THR A 225 23.16 13.86 11.93
C THR A 225 24.05 13.97 10.69
N ASN A 226 24.54 12.85 10.14
CA ASN A 226 25.35 12.82 8.91
C ASN A 226 24.58 13.35 7.69
N VAL A 227 23.27 13.06 7.60
CA VAL A 227 22.38 13.60 6.54
C VAL A 227 21.68 14.91 6.95
N GLN A 228 22.02 15.49 8.10
CA GLN A 228 21.45 16.74 8.62
C GLN A 228 19.91 16.75 8.72
N TYR A 229 19.31 15.58 8.99
CA TYR A 229 17.85 15.35 9.06
C TYR A 229 17.10 15.67 7.74
N ASP A 230 17.80 15.60 6.60
CA ASP A 230 17.29 15.92 5.25
C ASP A 230 17.29 14.65 4.36
N ALA A 231 16.13 14.32 3.78
CA ALA A 231 15.96 13.12 2.97
C ALA A 231 16.51 13.26 1.53
N ALA A 232 16.66 14.48 1.00
CA ALA A 232 17.38 14.73 -0.25
C ALA A 232 18.90 14.52 -0.08
N ARG A 233 19.45 14.90 1.08
CA ARG A 233 20.83 14.55 1.48
C ARG A 233 21.03 13.05 1.59
N MET A 234 20.11 12.33 2.24
CA MET A 234 20.10 10.86 2.26
C MET A 234 20.06 10.29 0.84
N ARG A 235 19.10 10.70 0.01
CA ARG A 235 18.94 10.26 -1.39
C ARG A 235 20.22 10.46 -2.21
N THR A 236 20.89 11.60 -2.07
CA THR A 236 22.17 11.90 -2.74
C THR A 236 23.31 11.00 -2.22
N ALA A 237 23.35 10.73 -0.92
CA ALA A 237 24.34 9.82 -0.33
C ALA A 237 24.12 8.34 -0.69
N LEU A 238 22.92 7.96 -1.15
CA LEU A 238 22.60 6.62 -1.67
C LEU A 238 22.78 6.49 -3.19
N SER A 239 22.53 7.55 -3.98
CA SER A 239 22.68 7.53 -5.44
C SER A 239 24.12 7.26 -5.90
N ASN A 240 25.10 7.70 -5.11
CA ASN A 240 26.52 7.63 -5.47
C ASN A 240 27.10 6.20 -5.48
N HIS A 241 26.35 5.19 -5.03
CA HIS A 241 26.81 3.79 -4.90
C HIS A 241 26.35 2.87 -6.03
N THR A 242 26.32 3.39 -7.26
CA THR A 242 25.98 2.64 -8.49
C THR A 242 24.65 1.88 -8.35
N MET A 243 23.66 2.55 -7.74
CA MET A 243 22.30 2.08 -7.57
C MET A 243 21.46 2.37 -8.83
N ARG A 244 20.58 1.44 -9.22
CA ARG A 244 19.59 1.71 -10.26
C ARG A 244 18.59 2.77 -9.75
N PRO A 245 18.33 3.89 -10.46
CA PRO A 245 17.45 4.95 -9.95
C PRO A 245 16.04 4.47 -9.56
N ARG A 246 15.46 3.51 -10.31
CA ARG A 246 14.17 2.88 -9.97
C ARG A 246 14.18 2.18 -8.60
N LEU A 247 15.29 1.54 -8.22
CA LEU A 247 15.43 0.88 -6.91
C LEU A 247 15.62 1.91 -5.79
N LEU A 248 16.38 2.98 -6.03
CA LEU A 248 16.51 4.08 -5.06
C LEU A 248 15.17 4.78 -4.83
N ASN A 249 14.37 5.01 -5.89
CA ASN A 249 13.01 5.52 -5.75
C ASN A 249 12.15 4.60 -4.88
N LYS A 250 12.11 3.29 -5.18
CA LYS A 250 11.32 2.31 -4.42
C LYS A 250 11.73 2.21 -2.95
N ILE A 251 13.02 2.36 -2.64
CA ILE A 251 13.49 2.45 -1.26
C ILE A 251 12.97 3.75 -0.63
N MET A 252 13.27 4.92 -1.20
CA MET A 252 12.89 6.20 -0.56
C MET A 252 11.38 6.36 -0.37
N SER A 253 10.54 5.86 -1.29
CA SER A 253 9.07 5.93 -1.17
C SER A 253 8.48 5.04 -0.06
N ALA A 254 9.25 4.12 0.51
CA ALA A 254 8.80 3.24 1.60
C ALA A 254 9.02 3.84 3.01
N TYR A 255 9.74 4.96 3.10
CA TYR A 255 10.12 5.62 4.34
C TYR A 255 9.62 7.07 4.34
N MET A 256 8.30 7.23 4.13
CA MET A 256 7.61 8.53 4.08
C MET A 256 7.03 9.00 5.43
N ASP A 257 6.83 8.09 6.39
CA ASP A 257 6.37 8.37 7.76
C ASP A 257 6.87 7.33 8.79
N ASP A 258 6.44 7.46 10.04
CA ASP A 258 6.77 6.56 11.18
C ASP A 258 6.03 5.21 11.19
N ARG A 259 5.05 4.99 10.30
CA ARG A 259 4.23 3.77 10.31
C ARG A 259 5.05 2.58 9.82
N VAL A 260 4.69 1.36 10.23
CA VAL A 260 5.47 0.15 9.89
C VAL A 260 5.58 -0.09 8.37
N PHE A 261 4.50 0.12 7.62
CA PHE A 261 4.35 -0.27 6.22
C PHE A 261 5.30 0.45 5.24
N SER A 262 5.71 -0.23 4.18
CA SER A 262 6.59 0.25 3.10
C SER A 262 5.85 1.05 2.02
N ILE A 263 4.63 1.50 2.30
CA ILE A 263 3.76 2.16 1.34
C ILE A 263 2.93 3.24 2.05
N ASP A 264 2.69 4.37 1.37
CA ASP A 264 1.75 5.38 1.86
C ASP A 264 0.31 4.87 1.68
N LEU A 265 -0.20 4.23 2.73
CA LEU A 265 -1.56 3.70 2.78
C LEU A 265 -2.64 4.77 2.61
N VAL A 266 -2.36 6.04 2.91
CA VAL A 266 -3.34 7.12 2.76
C VAL A 266 -3.49 7.43 1.27
N ASP A 267 -2.37 7.64 0.58
CA ASP A 267 -2.30 7.83 -0.87
C ASP A 267 -2.90 6.63 -1.64
N VAL A 268 -2.62 5.39 -1.22
CA VAL A 268 -3.23 4.17 -1.78
C VAL A 268 -4.76 4.15 -1.64
N VAL A 269 -5.28 4.39 -0.44
CA VAL A 269 -6.75 4.38 -0.20
C VAL A 269 -7.43 5.52 -0.97
N LEU A 270 -6.78 6.68 -1.12
CA LEU A 270 -7.33 7.79 -1.91
C LEU A 270 -7.40 7.48 -3.41
N ARG A 271 -6.40 6.80 -4.00
CA ARG A 271 -6.50 6.30 -5.38
C ARG A 271 -7.60 5.26 -5.53
N GLN A 272 -7.66 4.28 -4.62
CA GLN A 272 -8.67 3.22 -4.68
C GLN A 272 -10.09 3.74 -4.46
N ALA A 273 -10.28 4.82 -3.68
CA ALA A 273 -11.56 5.53 -3.61
C ALA A 273 -11.97 6.18 -4.95
N SER A 274 -11.01 6.62 -5.78
CA SER A 274 -11.28 7.10 -7.15
C SER A 274 -11.71 5.97 -8.08
N PHE A 275 -11.05 4.81 -8.01
CA PHE A 275 -11.47 3.60 -8.74
C PHE A 275 -12.89 3.18 -8.34
N VAL A 276 -13.16 3.02 -7.04
CA VAL A 276 -14.48 2.65 -6.51
C VAL A 276 -15.54 3.67 -6.95
N LYS A 277 -15.23 4.98 -6.94
CA LYS A 277 -16.16 6.00 -7.45
C LYS A 277 -16.52 5.80 -8.92
N LYS A 278 -15.58 5.41 -9.79
CA LYS A 278 -15.90 5.09 -11.20
C LYS A 278 -16.88 3.91 -11.30
N MET A 279 -16.73 2.89 -10.45
CA MET A 279 -17.66 1.74 -10.41
C MET A 279 -19.06 2.16 -9.92
N VAL A 280 -19.14 3.04 -8.91
CA VAL A 280 -20.40 3.62 -8.42
C VAL A 280 -21.08 4.49 -9.48
N ASP A 281 -20.32 5.36 -10.15
CA ASP A 281 -20.85 6.26 -11.20
C ASP A 281 -21.32 5.49 -12.46
N LEU A 282 -20.90 4.24 -12.64
CA LEU A 282 -21.40 3.30 -13.66
C LEU A 282 -22.61 2.46 -13.20
N GLY A 283 -23.02 2.55 -11.93
CA GLY A 283 -24.09 1.73 -11.34
C GLY A 283 -23.68 0.30 -10.96
N TRP A 284 -22.44 -0.13 -11.20
CA TRP A 284 -21.99 -1.52 -10.99
C TRP A 284 -22.01 -1.96 -9.52
N THR A 285 -22.20 -1.02 -8.58
CA THR A 285 -22.36 -1.29 -7.15
C THR A 285 -23.82 -1.32 -6.70
N GLU A 286 -24.79 -1.14 -7.59
CA GLU A 286 -26.22 -1.11 -7.23
C GLU A 286 -26.76 -2.51 -6.87
N PRO A 287 -27.55 -2.66 -5.80
CA PRO A 287 -28.15 -3.94 -5.43
C PRO A 287 -29.02 -4.51 -6.56
N GLY A 288 -28.58 -5.64 -7.12
CA GLY A 288 -29.27 -6.33 -8.21
C GLY A 288 -28.71 -6.06 -9.61
N TYR A 289 -27.72 -5.18 -9.79
CA TYR A 289 -27.19 -4.81 -11.12
C TYR A 289 -26.71 -6.01 -11.95
N PHE A 290 -26.18 -7.05 -11.31
CA PHE A 290 -25.68 -8.28 -11.96
C PHE A 290 -26.63 -9.49 -11.82
N THR A 291 -27.96 -9.27 -11.82
CA THR A 291 -28.95 -10.35 -11.63
C THR A 291 -29.58 -10.91 -12.91
N SER A 292 -29.46 -10.24 -14.06
CA SER A 292 -29.89 -10.85 -15.33
C SER A 292 -28.76 -11.67 -15.98
N GLU A 293 -29.13 -12.63 -16.82
CA GLU A 293 -28.17 -13.45 -17.59
C GLU A 293 -27.27 -12.58 -18.50
N VAL A 294 -27.77 -11.43 -18.96
CA VAL A 294 -27.01 -10.49 -19.81
C VAL A 294 -25.90 -9.79 -19.01
N ASP A 295 -26.19 -9.42 -17.76
CA ASP A 295 -25.22 -8.73 -16.89
C ASP A 295 -24.13 -9.70 -16.40
N VAL A 296 -24.49 -10.97 -16.19
CA VAL A 296 -23.52 -12.05 -15.91
C VAL A 296 -22.56 -12.25 -17.08
N VAL A 297 -23.02 -12.12 -18.34
CA VAL A 297 -22.13 -12.14 -19.52
C VAL A 297 -21.17 -10.96 -19.53
N ALA A 298 -21.56 -9.78 -19.04
CA ALA A 298 -20.63 -8.65 -18.90
C ALA A 298 -19.47 -8.97 -17.93
N LEU A 299 -19.75 -9.61 -16.79
CA LEU A 299 -18.70 -10.07 -15.86
C LEU A 299 -17.81 -11.16 -16.48
N GLN A 300 -18.39 -12.09 -17.26
CA GLN A 300 -17.62 -13.10 -18.00
C GLN A 300 -16.69 -12.44 -19.04
N HIS A 301 -17.14 -11.38 -19.72
CA HIS A 301 -16.31 -10.59 -20.63
C HIS A 301 -15.16 -9.87 -19.91
N CYS A 302 -15.37 -9.31 -18.71
CA CYS A 302 -14.31 -8.72 -17.89
C CYS A 302 -13.19 -9.74 -17.61
N VAL A 303 -13.58 -10.94 -17.16
CA VAL A 303 -12.65 -12.05 -16.86
C VAL A 303 -11.92 -12.53 -18.11
N ALA A 304 -12.64 -12.72 -19.23
CA ALA A 304 -12.03 -13.14 -20.50
C ALA A 304 -11.03 -12.11 -21.05
N ARG A 305 -11.37 -10.81 -20.98
CA ARG A 305 -10.47 -9.71 -21.36
C ARG A 305 -9.26 -9.61 -20.44
N TYR A 306 -9.42 -9.87 -19.14
CA TYR A 306 -8.29 -9.96 -18.20
C TYR A 306 -7.34 -11.14 -18.50
N HIS A 307 -7.87 -12.32 -18.84
CA HIS A 307 -7.02 -13.45 -19.28
C HIS A 307 -6.24 -13.13 -20.56
N ALA A 308 -6.84 -12.42 -21.52
CA ALA A 308 -6.13 -11.91 -22.70
C ALA A 308 -5.05 -10.88 -22.30
N PHE A 309 -5.35 -9.96 -21.37
CA PHE A 309 -4.38 -8.97 -20.88
C PHE A 309 -3.16 -9.61 -20.19
N LEU A 310 -3.35 -10.67 -19.40
CA LEU A 310 -2.24 -11.46 -18.83
C LEU A 310 -1.35 -12.09 -19.91
N ASN A 311 -1.94 -12.62 -20.98
CA ASN A 311 -1.22 -13.21 -22.11
C ASN A 311 -0.43 -12.15 -22.90
N LEU A 312 -1.03 -10.99 -23.18
CA LEU A 312 -0.36 -9.84 -23.81
C LEU A 312 0.85 -9.37 -22.97
N MET A 313 0.72 -9.37 -21.64
CA MET A 313 1.84 -9.11 -20.74
C MET A 313 2.91 -10.23 -20.78
N ALA A 314 2.54 -11.49 -20.95
CA ALA A 314 3.50 -12.61 -21.01
C ALA A 314 4.48 -12.43 -22.19
N GLU A 315 3.96 -12.07 -23.36
CA GLU A 315 4.70 -11.92 -24.61
C GLU A 315 5.55 -10.65 -24.68
N SER A 316 5.21 -9.60 -23.93
CA SER A 316 5.95 -8.32 -23.90
C SER A 316 6.48 -7.95 -22.50
N PRO A 317 7.56 -8.60 -22.00
CA PRO A 317 8.05 -8.39 -20.63
C PRO A 317 8.62 -7.01 -20.30
N ALA A 318 8.90 -6.18 -21.31
CA ALA A 318 9.49 -4.84 -21.16
C ALA A 318 8.46 -3.70 -21.28
N SER A 319 7.24 -4.00 -21.71
CA SER A 319 6.19 -3.00 -21.95
C SER A 319 5.34 -2.75 -20.71
N SER A 320 4.92 -1.49 -20.54
CA SER A 320 3.83 -1.13 -19.62
C SER A 320 2.52 -1.12 -20.41
N PHE A 321 1.52 -1.85 -19.91
CA PHE A 321 0.18 -1.90 -20.50
C PHE A 321 -0.82 -1.25 -19.55
N ILE A 322 -1.80 -0.52 -20.09
CA ILE A 322 -2.78 0.25 -19.31
C ILE A 322 -4.13 -0.50 -19.35
N PRO A 323 -4.62 -1.07 -18.23
CA PRO A 323 -5.85 -1.85 -18.21
C PRO A 323 -7.10 -0.97 -18.35
N THR A 324 -8.05 -1.31 -19.22
CA THR A 324 -9.40 -0.71 -19.20
C THR A 324 -10.13 -1.08 -17.90
N LEU A 325 -11.09 -0.25 -17.46
CA LEU A 325 -11.72 -0.37 -16.12
C LEU A 325 -12.32 -1.77 -15.81
N ASP A 326 -12.82 -2.47 -16.83
CA ASP A 326 -13.35 -3.84 -16.74
C ASP A 326 -12.25 -4.90 -16.50
N ILE A 327 -11.11 -4.75 -17.19
CA ILE A 327 -9.91 -5.57 -16.99
C ILE A 327 -9.31 -5.27 -15.62
N ASP A 328 -9.32 -4.00 -15.23
CA ASP A 328 -8.78 -3.51 -13.96
C ASP A 328 -9.60 -4.01 -12.76
N LEU A 329 -10.94 -4.03 -12.86
CA LEU A 329 -11.81 -4.66 -11.86
C LEU A 329 -11.52 -6.16 -11.69
N ALA A 330 -11.42 -6.90 -12.80
CA ALA A 330 -11.09 -8.32 -12.77
C ALA A 330 -9.68 -8.57 -12.19
N TRP A 331 -8.73 -7.68 -12.47
CA TRP A 331 -7.38 -7.74 -11.94
C TRP A 331 -7.32 -7.44 -10.44
N HIS A 332 -7.94 -6.36 -9.96
CA HIS A 332 -8.09 -6.06 -8.53
C HIS A 332 -8.75 -7.23 -7.80
N THR A 333 -9.82 -7.80 -8.35
CA THR A 333 -10.51 -8.97 -7.78
C THR A 333 -9.57 -10.19 -7.67
N HIS A 334 -8.67 -10.39 -8.63
CA HIS A 334 -7.68 -11.46 -8.58
C HIS A 334 -6.56 -11.18 -7.55
N GLN A 335 -6.06 -9.95 -7.43
CA GLN A 335 -5.03 -9.57 -6.45
C GLN A 335 -5.46 -9.84 -5.00
N LEU A 336 -6.75 -9.65 -4.69
CA LEU A 336 -7.35 -9.97 -3.38
C LEU A 336 -7.29 -11.49 -3.05
N MET A 337 -6.96 -12.35 -4.03
CA MET A 337 -6.64 -13.76 -3.85
C MET A 337 -5.11 -13.98 -3.82
N ALA A 338 -4.37 -13.14 -3.07
CA ALA A 338 -2.93 -12.92 -3.21
C ALA A 338 -2.06 -14.17 -3.49
N SER A 339 -2.15 -15.22 -2.67
CA SER A 339 -1.37 -16.46 -2.84
C SER A 339 -1.71 -17.24 -4.14
N ARG A 340 -2.93 -17.10 -4.68
CA ARG A 340 -3.29 -17.57 -6.03
C ARG A 340 -2.77 -16.63 -7.10
N TYR A 341 -2.98 -15.32 -6.93
CA TYR A 341 -2.50 -14.29 -7.87
C TYR A 341 -1.01 -14.44 -8.19
N GLN A 342 -0.17 -14.70 -7.19
CA GLN A 342 1.27 -14.91 -7.38
C GLN A 342 1.59 -16.20 -8.15
N SER A 343 0.93 -17.32 -7.81
CA SER A 343 1.06 -18.61 -8.51
C SER A 343 0.68 -18.45 -9.99
N ASP A 344 -0.47 -17.84 -10.24
CA ASP A 344 -1.07 -17.74 -11.56
C ASP A 344 -0.30 -16.72 -12.42
N CYS A 345 0.21 -15.62 -11.85
CA CYS A 345 1.15 -14.73 -12.53
C CYS A 345 2.45 -15.45 -12.94
N LEU A 346 3.04 -16.24 -12.04
CA LEU A 346 4.28 -16.96 -12.36
C LEU A 346 4.06 -18.04 -13.43
N SER A 347 2.91 -18.71 -13.39
CA SER A 347 2.52 -19.76 -14.35
C SER A 347 2.15 -19.20 -15.73
N LEU A 348 1.29 -18.17 -15.79
CA LEU A 348 0.73 -17.62 -17.02
C LEU A 348 1.63 -16.55 -17.66
N VAL A 349 2.39 -15.79 -16.86
CA VAL A 349 3.13 -14.59 -17.30
C VAL A 349 4.65 -14.73 -17.12
N GLY A 350 5.12 -15.84 -16.53
CA GLY A 350 6.54 -16.18 -16.35
C GLY A 350 7.32 -15.28 -15.38
N ARG A 351 6.60 -14.42 -14.65
CA ARG A 351 7.10 -13.40 -13.72
C ARG A 351 5.97 -12.86 -12.83
N TYR A 352 6.32 -12.22 -11.72
CA TYR A 352 5.33 -11.50 -10.91
C TYR A 352 4.88 -10.19 -11.60
N VAL A 353 3.58 -10.08 -11.80
CA VAL A 353 2.93 -8.93 -12.42
C VAL A 353 2.57 -7.91 -11.35
N ASP A 354 2.72 -6.64 -11.70
CA ASP A 354 2.56 -5.50 -10.80
C ASP A 354 1.47 -4.58 -11.29
N HIS A 355 0.89 -3.89 -10.34
CA HIS A 355 -0.11 -2.86 -10.57
C HIS A 355 0.46 -1.60 -9.95
N ASP A 356 1.04 -0.76 -10.83
CA ASP A 356 1.77 0.45 -10.45
C ASP A 356 1.00 1.65 -11.01
N ASP A 357 -0.03 2.08 -10.26
CA ASP A 357 -0.87 3.25 -10.54
C ASP A 357 -0.07 4.56 -10.79
N LYS A 358 1.22 4.60 -10.43
CA LYS A 358 2.02 5.83 -10.41
C LYS A 358 2.65 6.14 -11.77
N VAL A 359 1.79 6.28 -12.78
CA VAL A 359 2.14 6.70 -14.13
C VAL A 359 1.72 8.17 -14.32
N GLU A 360 2.66 9.02 -14.76
CA GLU A 360 2.40 10.43 -15.11
C GLU A 360 1.44 10.51 -16.31
N GLU A 361 0.52 11.49 -16.34
CA GLU A 361 -0.57 11.58 -17.33
C GLU A 361 -0.07 11.51 -18.80
N ASP A 362 1.01 12.22 -19.15
CA ASP A 362 1.65 12.17 -20.48
C ASP A 362 2.12 10.76 -20.89
N GLN A 363 2.50 9.93 -19.91
CA GLN A 363 2.94 8.55 -20.12
C GLN A 363 1.75 7.57 -20.19
N ILE A 364 0.63 7.87 -19.52
CA ILE A 364 -0.62 7.08 -19.60
C ILE A 364 -1.08 7.03 -21.05
N MET A 365 -1.26 8.18 -21.70
CA MET A 365 -1.77 8.23 -23.08
C MET A 365 -0.86 7.47 -24.05
N THR A 366 0.46 7.63 -23.95
CA THR A 366 1.42 6.92 -24.81
C THR A 366 1.39 5.39 -24.59
N SER A 367 1.26 4.95 -23.33
CA SER A 367 1.20 3.52 -22.98
C SER A 367 -0.16 2.89 -23.31
N LEU A 368 -1.25 3.65 -23.22
CA LEU A 368 -2.59 3.25 -23.66
C LEU A 368 -2.63 3.07 -25.18
N ASP A 369 -2.04 4.00 -25.92
CA ASP A 369 -1.96 3.94 -27.39
C ASP A 369 -1.15 2.72 -27.86
N PHE A 370 -0.06 2.39 -27.16
CA PHE A 370 0.69 1.15 -27.34
C PHE A 370 -0.15 -0.09 -27.00
N THR A 371 -0.90 -0.06 -25.89
CA THR A 371 -1.78 -1.16 -25.46
C THR A 371 -2.86 -1.44 -26.50
N CYS A 372 -3.50 -0.40 -27.04
CA CYS A 372 -4.55 -0.52 -28.06
C CYS A 372 -4.04 -1.20 -29.34
N ARG A 373 -2.84 -0.80 -29.81
CA ARG A 373 -2.20 -1.39 -30.99
C ARG A 373 -1.84 -2.85 -30.75
N ALA A 374 -1.08 -3.12 -29.68
CA ALA A 374 -0.63 -4.47 -29.35
C ALA A 374 -1.80 -5.45 -29.13
N TRP A 375 -2.91 -4.99 -28.52
CA TRP A 375 -4.13 -5.79 -28.36
C TRP A 375 -4.82 -6.06 -29.70
N ASN A 376 -5.00 -5.05 -30.55
CA ASN A 376 -5.63 -5.22 -31.87
C ASN A 376 -4.79 -6.14 -32.79
N ASP A 377 -3.47 -6.00 -32.77
CA ASP A 377 -2.56 -6.82 -33.55
C ASP A 377 -2.57 -8.29 -33.07
N ARG A 378 -2.86 -8.52 -31.79
CA ARG A 378 -2.87 -9.84 -31.12
C ARG A 378 -4.21 -10.58 -31.19
N TYR A 379 -5.32 -9.84 -31.12
CA TYR A 379 -6.69 -10.39 -30.96
C TYR A 379 -7.68 -9.95 -32.04
N HIS A 380 -7.31 -9.01 -32.91
CA HIS A 380 -8.11 -8.50 -34.03
C HIS A 380 -9.49 -7.95 -33.64
N VAL A 381 -9.59 -7.43 -32.41
CA VAL A 381 -10.76 -6.72 -31.87
C VAL A 381 -10.31 -5.41 -31.20
N PRO A 382 -11.16 -4.35 -31.17
CA PRO A 382 -10.83 -3.10 -30.49
C PRO A 382 -10.54 -3.31 -29.00
N TYR A 383 -9.57 -2.56 -28.46
CA TYR A 383 -9.25 -2.64 -27.03
C TYR A 383 -10.30 -1.91 -26.17
N ILE A 384 -10.63 -0.68 -26.55
CA ILE A 384 -11.65 0.15 -25.91
C ILE A 384 -12.98 -0.07 -26.65
N HIS A 385 -14.08 -0.13 -25.90
CA HIS A 385 -15.43 -0.17 -26.45
C HIS A 385 -16.19 1.13 -26.12
N TYR A 386 -17.21 1.47 -26.90
CA TYR A 386 -18.09 2.60 -26.57
C TYR A 386 -18.73 2.37 -25.19
N GLY A 387 -18.48 3.26 -24.24
CA GLY A 387 -18.91 3.14 -22.84
C GLY A 387 -17.83 2.66 -21.86
N SER A 388 -16.66 2.19 -22.32
CA SER A 388 -15.50 1.97 -21.44
C SER A 388 -14.86 3.32 -21.07
N PRO A 389 -14.91 3.78 -19.80
CA PRO A 389 -14.22 5.01 -19.41
C PRO A 389 -12.71 4.79 -19.44
N LEU A 390 -11.96 5.79 -19.91
CA LEU A 390 -10.52 5.69 -20.01
C LEU A 390 -9.83 5.72 -18.63
N PRO A 391 -8.68 5.03 -18.45
CA PRO A 391 -7.89 5.03 -17.21
C PRO A 391 -7.15 6.36 -16.95
N GLY A 392 -7.88 7.47 -16.82
CA GLY A 392 -7.33 8.79 -16.49
C GLY A 392 -8.37 9.93 -16.58
N ASP A 393 -9.26 9.87 -17.56
CA ASP A 393 -9.98 11.02 -18.16
C ASP A 393 -10.82 11.97 -17.30
N THR A 394 -11.14 11.68 -16.03
CA THR A 394 -12.16 12.44 -15.29
C THR A 394 -11.77 12.90 -13.88
N ILE A 395 -10.74 13.73 -13.77
CA ILE A 395 -10.84 14.86 -12.83
C ILE A 395 -11.80 15.91 -13.42
N GLY A 396 -13.10 15.71 -13.17
CA GLY A 396 -14.07 16.80 -13.18
C GLY A 396 -14.59 17.34 -14.52
N GLN A 397 -15.11 16.48 -15.41
CA GLN A 397 -16.17 16.92 -16.35
C GLN A 397 -17.08 15.78 -16.82
N LYS A 398 -18.30 16.14 -17.24
CA LYS A 398 -19.34 15.23 -17.75
C LYS A 398 -19.39 15.25 -19.29
N PRO A 399 -19.38 14.08 -19.96
CA PRO A 399 -20.04 13.91 -21.26
C PRO A 399 -21.57 14.10 -21.13
N LYS A 400 -22.25 14.29 -22.26
CA LYS A 400 -23.72 14.39 -22.35
C LYS A 400 -24.32 13.08 -22.85
#